data_AF-A0A418NWU0-F1
#
_entry.id   AF-A0A418NWU0-F1
#
_cell.length_a   1.000
_cell.length_b   1.000
_cell.length_c   1.000
_cell.angle_alpha   90.00
_cell.angle_beta   90.00
_cell.angle_gamma   90.00
#
_symmetry.space_group_name_H-M   'P 1'
#
loop_
_entity.id
_entity.type
_entity.pdbx_description
1 polymer ?
#
loop_
_entity_poly.entity_id
_entity_poly.type
_entity_poly.pdbx_seq_one_letter_code
_entity_poly.pdbx_strand_id
1 'polypeptide(L)'
;MFAALRLSMLAIMLALVASPSGATLLVPKVDGLVMEFPPEQQQRRTMPDGTEYFGLSGTIRNDSAQEVVVPDLLIVLRDEQERTVYEAIISPPRRRIEAGASITVSQGFADVPASARYVEIGWVS
;
A
#
# COMPACT_ATOMS: atom_id res chain seq x y z
N MET A 1 9.12 -26.48 -50.60
CA MET A 1 8.00 -25.61 -50.17
C MET A 1 7.92 -25.73 -48.66
N PHE A 2 8.06 -24.60 -47.96
CA PHE A 2 8.50 -24.48 -46.56
C PHE A 2 7.36 -24.58 -45.51
N ALA A 3 7.77 -24.96 -44.28
CA ALA A 3 7.28 -24.49 -42.97
C ALA A 3 5.90 -25.01 -42.47
N ALA A 4 5.64 -25.19 -41.17
CA ALA A 4 6.41 -24.91 -39.96
C ALA A 4 5.94 -25.80 -38.78
N LEU A 5 6.95 -26.18 -38.00
CA LEU A 5 6.95 -26.61 -36.60
C LEU A 5 6.02 -25.71 -35.74
N ARG A 6 5.11 -26.31 -34.95
CA ARG A 6 4.36 -25.57 -33.94
C ARG A 6 5.31 -25.18 -32.80
N LEU A 7 5.74 -23.93 -32.82
CA LEU A 7 6.52 -23.32 -31.74
C LEU A 7 5.60 -23.12 -30.53
N SER A 8 5.87 -23.82 -29.43
CA SER A 8 5.26 -23.55 -28.12
C SER A 8 5.63 -22.13 -27.70
N MET A 9 4.64 -21.26 -27.57
CA MET A 9 4.84 -19.90 -27.10
C MET A 9 4.75 -19.89 -25.57
N LEU A 10 5.92 -19.92 -24.94
CA LEU A 10 6.08 -19.53 -23.53
C LEU A 10 5.88 -18.01 -23.46
N ALA A 11 4.73 -17.57 -22.96
CA ALA A 11 4.52 -16.17 -22.61
C ALA A 11 4.69 -16.04 -21.09
N ILE A 12 5.93 -15.75 -20.67
CA ILE A 12 6.18 -15.08 -19.40
C ILE A 12 5.67 -13.65 -19.59
N MET A 13 4.52 -13.33 -18.99
CA MET A 13 4.06 -11.95 -18.88
C MET A 13 3.91 -11.62 -17.39
N LEU A 14 4.96 -10.98 -16.88
CA LEU A 14 4.98 -10.26 -15.62
C LEU A 14 3.94 -9.14 -15.71
N ALA A 15 2.76 -9.33 -15.13
CA ALA A 15 1.76 -8.28 -15.03
C ALA A 15 2.16 -7.32 -13.90
N LEU A 16 2.98 -6.32 -14.25
CA LEU A 16 2.99 -5.06 -13.52
C LEU A 16 1.63 -4.41 -13.76
N VAL A 17 0.65 -4.66 -12.90
CA VAL A 17 -0.55 -3.81 -12.81
C VAL A 17 -0.10 -2.49 -12.18
N ALA A 18 0.36 -1.58 -13.03
CA ALA A 18 0.21 -0.16 -12.79
C ALA A 18 -1.24 0.17 -13.16
N SER A 19 -2.10 0.40 -12.16
CA SER A 19 -3.45 0.89 -12.39
C SER A 19 -3.40 2.23 -13.14
N PRO A 20 -4.06 2.37 -14.30
CA PRO A 20 -3.98 3.56 -15.13
C PRO A 20 -5.12 4.53 -14.79
N SER A 21 -5.03 5.20 -13.64
CA SER A 21 -5.88 6.36 -13.39
C SER A 21 -5.16 7.38 -12.52
N GLY A 22 -5.06 8.59 -13.05
CA GLY A 22 -4.24 9.69 -12.53
C GLY A 22 -4.81 10.39 -11.31
N ALA A 23 -5.25 9.66 -10.29
CA ALA A 23 -5.29 10.19 -8.93
C ALA A 23 -4.04 9.67 -8.21
N THR A 24 -2.86 10.18 -8.59
CA THR A 24 -1.74 10.13 -7.65
C THR A 24 -2.21 10.94 -6.44
N LEU A 25 -2.66 10.26 -5.39
CA LEU A 25 -2.63 10.83 -4.06
C LEU A 25 -1.20 11.33 -3.94
N LEU A 26 -1.02 12.65 -3.97
CA LEU A 26 0.28 13.28 -3.82
C LEU A 26 0.69 12.98 -2.39
N VAL A 27 1.19 11.77 -2.14
CA VAL A 27 1.83 11.39 -0.91
C VAL A 27 2.99 12.36 -0.80
N PRO A 28 2.92 13.37 0.08
CA PRO A 28 3.94 14.39 0.10
C PRO A 28 5.24 13.68 0.40
N LYS A 29 6.23 13.78 -0.48
CA LYS A 29 7.51 13.15 -0.20
C LYS A 29 8.11 13.84 1.03
N VAL A 30 8.25 13.09 2.12
CA VAL A 30 8.96 13.55 3.31
C VAL A 30 10.43 13.21 3.08
N ASP A 31 11.28 14.23 3.05
CA ASP A 31 12.71 14.04 2.80
C ASP A 31 13.32 13.09 3.82
N GLY A 32 14.06 12.10 3.32
CA GLY A 32 14.70 11.08 4.14
C GLY A 32 13.81 9.92 4.55
N LEU A 33 12.48 9.97 4.41
CA LEU A 33 11.62 8.83 4.76
C LEU A 33 11.21 8.03 3.52
N VAL A 34 11.28 6.71 3.64
CA VAL A 34 10.82 5.74 2.64
C VAL A 34 9.79 4.83 3.28
N MET A 35 8.64 4.66 2.61
CA MET A 35 7.58 3.75 3.01
C MET A 35 7.56 2.51 2.11
N GLU A 36 7.45 1.34 2.73
CA GLU A 36 7.30 0.07 2.04
C GLU A 36 6.13 -0.72 2.63
N PHE A 37 5.04 -0.84 1.88
CA PHE A 37 3.84 -1.59 2.25
C PHE A 37 3.50 -2.60 1.14
N PRO A 38 4.19 -3.77 1.11
CA PRO A 38 4.04 -4.73 0.02
C PRO A 38 2.62 -5.32 -0.01
N PRO A 39 1.92 -5.37 -1.16
CA PRO A 39 0.54 -5.84 -1.25
C PRO A 39 0.30 -7.23 -0.62
N GLU A 40 1.29 -8.12 -0.73
CA GLU A 40 1.27 -9.48 -0.19
C GLU A 40 1.31 -9.54 1.35
N GLN A 41 1.69 -8.46 2.03
CA GLN A 41 1.66 -8.37 3.49
C GLN A 41 0.32 -7.81 4.00
N GLN A 42 -0.54 -7.33 3.11
CA GLN A 42 -1.83 -6.78 3.48
C GLN A 42 -2.85 -7.91 3.59
N GLN A 43 -3.67 -7.86 4.62
CA GLN A 43 -4.66 -8.90 4.88
C GLN A 43 -6.07 -8.39 4.58
N ARG A 44 -6.88 -9.27 3.97
CA ARG A 44 -8.32 -9.08 3.84
C ARG A 44 -9.03 -10.31 4.31
N ARG A 45 -10.03 -10.11 5.17
CA ARG A 45 -10.81 -11.20 5.75
C ARG A 45 -12.25 -10.75 5.93
N THR A 46 -13.17 -11.57 5.44
CA THR A 46 -14.60 -11.45 5.76
C THR A 46 -14.89 -12.34 6.97
N MET A 47 -15.46 -11.76 8.02
CA MET A 47 -15.91 -12.49 9.20
C MET A 47 -17.24 -13.21 8.93
N PRO A 48 -17.63 -14.21 9.73
CA PRO A 48 -18.88 -14.95 9.53
C PRO A 48 -20.16 -14.09 9.57
N ASP A 49 -20.12 -12.94 10.24
CA ASP A 49 -21.20 -11.97 10.32
C ASP A 49 -21.24 -11.00 9.12
N GLY A 50 -20.32 -11.14 8.16
CA GLY A 50 -20.19 -10.28 6.99
C GLY A 50 -19.32 -9.05 7.21
N THR A 51 -18.76 -8.85 8.42
CA THR A 51 -17.83 -7.76 8.69
C THR A 51 -16.55 -7.95 7.89
N GLU A 52 -16.16 -6.95 7.12
CA GLU A 52 -14.89 -6.96 6.40
C GLU A 52 -13.79 -6.36 7.27
N TYR A 53 -12.64 -7.02 7.25
CA TYR A 53 -11.44 -6.58 7.94
C TYR A 53 -10.30 -6.34 6.95
N PHE A 54 -9.61 -5.23 7.14
CA PHE A 54 -8.37 -4.90 6.44
C PHE A 54 -7.20 -4.81 7.42
N GLY A 55 -6.17 -5.61 7.20
CA GLY A 55 -4.91 -5.56 7.94
C GLY A 55 -3.84 -4.87 7.11
N LEU A 56 -3.29 -3.78 7.66
CA LEU A 56 -2.17 -3.04 7.10
C LEU A 56 -0.85 -3.48 7.76
N SER A 57 0.17 -3.77 6.96
CA SER A 57 1.52 -4.09 7.42
C SER A 57 2.58 -3.50 6.48
N GLY A 58 3.62 -2.89 7.04
CA GLY A 58 4.72 -2.36 6.26
C GLY A 58 5.82 -1.78 7.12
N THR A 59 6.73 -1.04 6.50
CA THR A 59 7.85 -0.38 7.18
C THR A 59 8.01 1.07 6.75
N ILE A 60 8.57 1.86 7.67
CA ILE A 60 9.04 3.21 7.42
C ILE A 60 10.53 3.24 7.76
N ARG A 61 11.37 3.62 6.80
CA ARG A 61 12.82 3.71 6.95
C ARG A 61 13.28 5.16 6.81
N ASN A 62 14.25 5.56 7.63
CA ASN A 62 14.94 6.83 7.50
C ASN A 62 16.27 6.62 6.75
N ASP A 63 16.32 7.10 5.50
CA ASP A 63 17.45 7.02 4.59
C ASP A 63 18.39 8.23 4.68
N SER A 64 18.06 9.19 5.55
CA SER A 64 18.90 10.36 5.79
C SER A 64 20.00 10.09 6.81
N ALA A 65 20.93 11.05 6.94
CA ALA A 65 21.99 11.03 7.93
C ALA A 65 21.62 11.70 9.26
N GLN A 66 20.33 12.06 9.46
CA GLN A 66 19.85 12.76 10.66
C GLN A 66 18.61 12.07 11.23
N GLU A 67 18.26 12.36 12.48
CA GLU A 67 16.95 11.96 13.02
C GLU A 67 15.84 12.68 12.25
N VAL A 68 14.78 11.95 11.89
CA VAL A 68 13.61 12.50 11.18
C VAL A 68 12.34 12.25 11.97
N VAL A 69 11.45 13.25 11.98
CA VAL A 69 10.10 13.14 12.54
C VAL A 69 9.19 12.46 11.53
N VAL A 70 8.45 11.46 11.98
CA VAL A 70 7.51 10.69 11.16
C VAL A 70 6.11 11.31 11.27
N PRO A 71 5.52 11.78 10.15
CA PRO A 71 4.14 12.25 10.14
C PRO A 71 3.14 11.13 10.43
N ASP A 72 1.89 11.52 10.67
CA ASP A 72 0.79 10.55 10.64
C ASP A 72 0.63 9.99 9.23
N LEU A 73 0.17 8.75 9.14
CA LEU A 73 -0.15 8.10 7.88
C LEU A 73 -1.63 8.28 7.56
N LEU A 74 -1.92 8.50 6.28
CA LEU A 74 -3.25 8.49 5.70
C LEU A 74 -3.45 7.18 4.94
N ILE A 75 -4.51 6.44 5.29
CA ILE A 75 -4.92 5.20 4.63
C ILE A 75 -6.22 5.48 3.91
N VAL A 76 -6.24 5.27 2.60
CA VAL A 76 -7.43 5.43 1.75
C VAL A 76 -7.73 4.10 1.07
N LEU A 77 -8.94 3.57 1.28
CA LEU A 77 -9.43 2.42 0.52
C LEU A 77 -10.34 2.91 -0.60
N ARG A 78 -10.11 2.39 -1.81
CA ARG A 78 -10.90 2.70 -3.00
C ARG A 78 -11.62 1.49 -3.56
N ASP A 79 -12.78 1.73 -4.17
CA ASP A 79 -13.51 0.70 -4.92
C ASP A 79 -13.01 0.56 -6.38
N GLU A 80 -13.66 -0.30 -7.18
CA GLU A 80 -13.32 -0.55 -8.60
C GLU A 80 -13.47 0.69 -9.50
N GLN A 81 -14.22 1.69 -9.03
CA GLN A 81 -14.43 2.97 -9.72
C GLN A 81 -13.52 4.07 -9.14
N GLU A 82 -12.55 3.67 -8.30
CA GLU A 82 -11.57 4.53 -7.64
C GLU A 82 -12.15 5.57 -6.69
N ARG A 83 -13.39 5.36 -6.24
CA ARG A 83 -14.01 6.22 -5.24
C ARG A 83 -13.44 5.87 -3.88
N THR A 84 -13.08 6.87 -3.09
CA THR A 84 -12.77 6.67 -1.67
C THR A 84 -14.00 6.14 -0.97
N VAL A 85 -13.90 4.93 -0.41
CA VAL A 85 -14.97 4.29 0.35
C VAL A 85 -14.64 4.21 1.85
N TYR A 86 -13.36 4.36 2.21
CA TYR A 86 -12.91 4.40 3.59
C TYR A 86 -11.63 5.24 3.70
N GLU A 87 -11.49 5.95 4.81
CA GLU A 87 -10.33 6.76 5.13
C GLU A 87 -10.00 6.63 6.62
N ALA A 88 -8.72 6.53 6.95
CA ALA A 88 -8.24 6.54 8.32
C ALA A 88 -6.89 7.25 8.43
N ILE A 89 -6.68 7.92 9.56
CA ILE A 89 -5.38 8.46 9.96
C ILE A 89 -4.82 7.58 11.08
N ILE A 90 -3.57 7.15 10.94
CA ILE A 90 -2.88 6.37 11.97
C ILE A 90 -1.59 7.07 12.40
N SER A 91 -1.36 7.10 13.71
CA SER A 91 -0.09 7.55 14.25
C SER A 91 0.99 6.48 14.08
N PRO A 92 2.22 6.86 13.68
CA PRO A 92 3.32 5.92 13.60
C PRO A 92 3.66 5.43 15.02
N PRO A 93 4.14 4.18 15.15
CA PRO A 93 4.49 3.62 16.46
C PRO A 93 5.68 4.33 17.13
N ARG A 94 6.52 5.03 16.34
CA ARG A 94 7.52 5.98 16.82
C ARG A 94 7.46 7.26 16.01
N ARG A 95 7.46 8.40 16.72
CA ARG A 95 7.42 9.75 16.13
C ARG A 95 8.75 10.22 15.57
N ARG A 96 9.86 9.59 15.96
CA ARG A 96 11.22 9.92 15.54
C ARG A 96 11.96 8.64 15.19
N ILE A 97 12.71 8.67 14.10
CA ILE A 97 13.53 7.56 13.64
C ILE A 97 14.95 8.09 13.44
N GLU A 98 15.92 7.45 14.07
CA GLU A 98 17.35 7.72 13.91
C GLU A 98 17.81 7.52 12.46
N ALA A 99 18.95 8.09 12.09
CA ALA A 99 19.56 7.88 10.78
C ALA A 99 19.75 6.38 10.47
N GLY A 100 19.27 5.94 9.30
CA GLY A 100 19.37 4.53 8.85
C GLY A 100 18.42 3.55 9.54
N ALA A 101 17.64 3.97 10.54
CA ALA A 101 16.74 3.08 11.27
C ALA A 101 15.42 2.85 10.53
N SER A 102 14.73 1.76 10.90
CA SER A 102 13.42 1.39 10.36
C SER A 102 12.43 1.03 11.48
N ILE A 103 11.15 1.30 11.24
CA ILE A 103 10.05 0.89 12.12
C ILE A 103 9.01 0.11 11.33
N THR A 104 8.42 -0.88 11.98
CA THR A 104 7.29 -1.65 11.43
C THR A 104 5.98 -1.00 11.81
N VAL A 105 5.07 -0.89 10.84
CA VAL A 105 3.68 -0.45 11.03
C VAL A 105 2.79 -1.68 10.86
N SER A 106 1.91 -1.94 11.83
CA SER A 106 0.91 -3.00 11.76
C SER A 106 -0.39 -2.50 12.36
N GLN A 107 -1.45 -2.47 11.57
CA GLN A 107 -2.76 -1.95 11.98
C GLN A 107 -3.91 -2.79 11.43
N GLY A 108 -5.01 -2.79 12.18
CA GLY A 108 -6.23 -3.49 11.83
C GLY A 108 -7.41 -2.54 11.74
N PHE A 109 -8.18 -2.64 10.66
CA PHE A 109 -9.38 -1.88 10.43
C PHE A 109 -10.55 -2.84 10.26
N ALA A 110 -11.54 -2.74 11.14
CA ALA A 110 -12.81 -3.44 11.02
C ALA A 110 -13.84 -2.56 10.30
N ASP A 111 -14.96 -3.17 9.91
CA ASP A 111 -16.10 -2.49 9.29
C ASP A 111 -15.74 -1.73 8.01
N VAL A 112 -14.73 -2.19 7.27
CA VAL A 112 -14.38 -1.59 5.98
C VAL A 112 -15.46 -1.95 4.94
N PRO A 113 -15.76 -1.10 3.94
CA PRO A 113 -16.75 -1.47 2.93
C PRO A 113 -16.28 -2.67 2.08
N ALA A 114 -17.16 -3.65 1.86
CA ALA A 114 -16.90 -4.80 1.00
C ALA A 114 -16.58 -4.43 -0.47
N SER A 115 -16.90 -3.21 -0.89
CA SER A 115 -16.54 -2.66 -2.20
C SER A 115 -15.07 -2.26 -2.32
N ALA A 116 -14.32 -2.15 -1.22
CA ALA A 116 -12.91 -1.78 -1.25
C ALA A 116 -12.09 -2.78 -2.09
N ARG A 117 -11.14 -2.29 -2.89
CA ARG A 117 -10.30 -3.06 -3.82
C ARG A 117 -8.86 -2.62 -3.81
N TYR A 118 -8.63 -1.32 -3.75
CA TYR A 118 -7.30 -0.73 -3.73
C TYR A 118 -7.05 -0.05 -2.39
N VAL A 119 -5.78 0.02 -2.00
CA VAL A 119 -5.32 0.76 -0.84
C VAL A 119 -4.26 1.76 -1.29
N GLU A 120 -4.40 3.00 -0.84
CA GLU A 120 -3.41 4.05 -0.97
C GLU A 120 -2.94 4.44 0.42
N ILE A 121 -1.63 4.63 0.55
CA ILE A 121 -0.96 4.90 1.81
C ILE A 121 -0.09 6.12 1.59
N GLY A 122 -0.29 7.14 2.40
CA GLY A 122 0.44 8.38 2.32
C GLY A 122 0.71 8.99 3.68
N TRP A 123 1.32 10.17 3.67
CA TRP A 123 1.43 11.01 4.85
C TRP A 123 0.26 11.97 4.91
N VAL A 124 -0.14 12.33 6.12
CA VAL A 124 -0.98 13.51 6.33
C VAL A 124 -0.16 14.75 5.97
N SER A 125 -0.73 15.63 5.14
CA SER A 125 -0.15 16.90 4.69
C SER A 125 -0.30 18.03 5.69
#